data_AF-A0A2I1PBA0-F1
#
_entry.id   AF-A0A2I1PBA0-F1
#
_cell.length_a   1.000
_cell.length_b   1.000
_cell.length_c   1.000
_cell.angle_alpha   90.00
_cell.angle_beta   90.00
_cell.angle_gamma   90.00
#
_symmetry.space_group_name_H-M   'P 1'
#
loop_
_entity.id
_entity.type
_entity.pdbx_description
1 polymer ?
#
loop_
_entity_poly.entity_id
_entity_poly.type
_entity_poly.pdbx_seq_one_letter_code
_entity_poly.pdbx_strand_id
1 'polypeptide(L)'
;MTTPPPPPNGSTGPSYSSADSSALSGGSTPDDTFAGGGPRQGGPGQPGASGPGWNGTHAAAGQKSDSDRLVAMFCHLSGIISWVLSGGLLPFVGPLIVWLVYKDRDPFVRRAAAGSFNFHVVATIVFVTLGFGLFVVAPLTFGLALFLLVPLALLATGIYLWWTISATLKANHGEPYRYPVEIKILD
;
A
#
# COMPACT_ATOMS: atom_id res chain seq x y z
N MET A 1 10.13 -16.26 -65.30
CA MET A 1 10.14 -15.78 -63.90
C MET A 1 9.08 -16.58 -63.16
N THR A 2 9.50 -17.58 -62.38
CA THR A 2 8.63 -18.56 -61.72
C THR A 2 8.92 -18.54 -60.22
N THR A 3 7.90 -18.30 -59.40
CA THR A 3 7.99 -18.23 -57.95
C THR A 3 8.28 -19.62 -57.33
N PRO A 4 9.02 -19.71 -56.22
CA PRO A 4 9.27 -20.98 -55.53
C PRO A 4 8.01 -21.51 -54.79
N PRO A 5 7.91 -22.83 -54.57
CA PRO A 5 6.76 -23.47 -53.89
C PRO A 5 6.77 -23.25 -52.36
N PRO A 6 5.59 -23.34 -51.71
CA PRO A 6 5.47 -23.18 -50.25
C PRO A 6 6.05 -24.36 -49.45
N PRO A 7 6.47 -24.15 -48.18
CA PRO A 7 7.03 -25.18 -47.33
C PRO A 7 5.99 -26.23 -46.84
N PRO A 8 6.43 -27.44 -46.41
CA PRO A 8 5.55 -28.53 -46.04
C PRO A 8 4.96 -28.38 -44.62
N ASN A 9 3.69 -28.76 -44.46
CA ASN A 9 3.01 -28.91 -43.17
C ASN A 9 3.67 -30.02 -42.33
N GLY A 10 4.33 -29.63 -41.24
CA GLY A 10 4.97 -30.53 -40.28
C GLY A 10 4.26 -30.60 -38.92
N SER A 11 3.75 -31.80 -38.63
CA SER A 11 3.79 -32.52 -37.34
C SER A 11 3.28 -31.87 -36.03
N THR A 12 2.09 -32.32 -35.62
CA THR A 12 1.80 -33.02 -34.35
C THR A 12 2.53 -32.58 -33.07
N GLY A 13 1.83 -31.79 -32.24
CA GLY A 13 2.07 -31.70 -30.79
C GLY A 13 0.94 -32.39 -30.01
N PRO A 14 1.20 -32.97 -28.82
CA PRO A 14 0.21 -33.75 -28.09
C PRO A 14 -0.95 -32.90 -27.57
N SER A 15 -2.16 -33.35 -27.88
CA SER A 15 -3.44 -32.88 -27.34
C SER A 15 -3.61 -33.38 -25.91
N TYR A 16 -3.54 -32.48 -24.94
CA TYR A 16 -3.93 -32.79 -23.56
C TYR A 16 -5.46 -32.72 -23.44
N SER A 17 -6.07 -33.91 -23.41
CA SER A 17 -7.46 -34.15 -23.07
C SER A 17 -7.73 -33.76 -21.62
N SER A 18 -8.62 -32.79 -21.38
CA SER A 18 -9.13 -32.50 -20.03
C SER A 18 -10.13 -33.60 -19.64
N ALA A 19 -9.61 -34.64 -18.99
CA ALA A 19 -10.41 -35.62 -18.28
C ALA A 19 -10.97 -35.01 -16.98
N ASP A 20 -12.27 -34.80 -17.01
CA ASP A 20 -13.26 -35.19 -16.00
C ASP A 20 -12.76 -35.39 -14.55
N SER A 21 -13.25 -34.52 -13.65
CA SER A 21 -13.36 -34.82 -12.22
C SER A 21 -14.70 -34.30 -11.69
N SER A 22 -15.77 -34.81 -12.29
CA SER A 22 -17.11 -34.80 -11.71
C SER A 22 -17.28 -35.98 -10.74
N ALA A 23 -16.79 -35.85 -9.50
CA ALA A 23 -17.16 -36.77 -8.41
C ALA A 23 -16.79 -36.21 -7.04
N LEU A 24 -17.79 -35.75 -6.27
CA LEU A 24 -18.04 -36.16 -4.88
C LEU A 24 -19.26 -35.39 -4.34
N SER A 25 -20.41 -36.06 -4.41
CA SER A 25 -21.66 -35.73 -3.75
C SER A 25 -21.99 -36.85 -2.77
N GLY A 26 -22.33 -36.50 -1.52
CA GLY A 26 -23.00 -37.37 -0.54
C GLY A 26 -22.27 -37.44 0.82
N GLY A 27 -22.87 -37.13 1.97
CA GLY A 27 -24.25 -36.75 2.26
C GLY A 27 -24.54 -36.55 3.76
N SER A 28 -25.81 -36.21 4.03
CA SER A 28 -26.65 -36.33 5.25
C SER A 28 -26.40 -35.44 6.51
N THR A 29 -27.48 -34.69 6.81
CA THR A 29 -27.95 -33.82 7.93
C THR A 29 -28.34 -34.61 9.22
N PRO A 30 -28.67 -34.03 10.41
CA PRO A 30 -29.65 -32.93 10.59
C PRO A 30 -29.54 -31.92 11.76
N ASP A 31 -30.36 -30.87 11.58
CA ASP A 31 -31.05 -29.97 12.51
C ASP A 31 -30.26 -29.12 13.52
N ASP A 32 -30.32 -27.80 13.33
CA ASP A 32 -31.05 -26.96 14.29
C ASP A 32 -31.59 -25.67 13.64
N THR A 33 -32.86 -25.42 13.96
CA THR A 33 -33.77 -24.41 13.42
C THR A 33 -33.57 -23.08 14.14
N PHE A 34 -33.39 -21.96 13.43
CA PHE A 34 -33.95 -20.68 13.88
C PHE A 34 -34.22 -19.71 12.71
N ALA A 35 -35.41 -19.11 12.78
CA ALA A 35 -36.09 -18.33 11.75
C ALA A 35 -35.52 -16.93 11.50
N GLY A 36 -35.73 -16.41 10.28
CA GLY A 36 -35.53 -15.00 9.95
C GLY A 36 -35.76 -14.71 8.47
N GLY A 37 -37.03 -14.50 8.07
CA GLY A 37 -37.43 -14.27 6.69
C GLY A 37 -37.10 -12.86 6.16
N GLY A 38 -36.79 -12.79 4.87
CA GLY A 38 -36.76 -11.56 4.07
C GLY A 38 -37.02 -11.88 2.59
N PRO A 39 -37.90 -11.14 1.88
CA PRO A 39 -38.31 -11.51 0.53
C PRO A 39 -37.23 -11.21 -0.52
N ARG A 40 -36.91 -12.21 -1.34
CA ARG A 40 -36.11 -12.10 -2.57
C ARG A 40 -36.96 -11.47 -3.67
N GLN A 41 -36.60 -10.27 -4.14
CA GLN A 41 -37.13 -9.70 -5.38
C GLN A 41 -36.24 -10.13 -6.55
N GLY A 42 -36.84 -10.87 -7.50
CA GLY A 42 -36.24 -11.24 -8.77
C GLY A 42 -36.38 -10.12 -9.80
N GLY A 43 -35.29 -9.82 -10.51
CA GLY A 43 -35.27 -8.97 -11.69
C GLY A 43 -35.05 -9.80 -12.96
N PRO A 44 -35.69 -9.46 -14.10
CA PRO A 44 -35.67 -10.27 -15.31
C PRO A 44 -34.33 -10.19 -16.06
N GLY A 45 -33.94 -11.32 -16.66
CA GLY A 45 -32.70 -11.49 -17.41
C GLY A 45 -32.64 -10.71 -18.73
N GLN A 46 -31.43 -10.32 -19.12
CA GLN A 46 -31.11 -9.84 -20.46
C GLN A 46 -30.06 -10.76 -21.11
N PRO A 47 -30.29 -11.23 -22.35
CA PRO A 47 -29.33 -12.05 -23.09
C PRO A 47 -28.38 -11.21 -23.97
N GLY A 48 -27.08 -11.54 -23.91
CA GLY A 48 -26.15 -11.58 -25.04
C GLY A 48 -25.57 -10.25 -25.59
N ALA A 49 -24.27 -10.03 -25.34
CA ALA A 49 -23.36 -9.40 -26.29
C ALA A 49 -21.91 -9.83 -26.00
N SER A 50 -21.44 -10.88 -26.69
CA SER A 50 -20.03 -11.31 -26.69
C SER A 50 -19.21 -10.38 -27.59
N GLY A 51 -18.54 -9.39 -26.99
CA GLY A 51 -17.51 -8.57 -27.65
C GLY A 51 -16.11 -9.11 -27.37
N PRO A 52 -15.16 -9.04 -28.33
CA PRO A 52 -13.81 -9.57 -28.16
C PRO A 52 -12.93 -8.62 -27.33
N GLY A 53 -12.32 -9.17 -26.28
CA GLY A 53 -10.94 -8.87 -25.88
C GLY A 53 -10.66 -7.55 -25.17
N TRP A 54 -10.71 -7.57 -23.84
CA TRP A 54 -9.60 -7.14 -22.97
C TRP A 54 -9.75 -7.93 -21.66
N ASN A 55 -8.88 -8.91 -21.46
CA ASN A 55 -8.87 -9.74 -20.25
C ASN A 55 -8.21 -8.95 -19.11
N GLY A 56 -8.88 -7.88 -18.67
CA GLY A 56 -8.64 -7.28 -17.36
C GLY A 56 -9.43 -8.10 -16.35
N THR A 57 -8.87 -9.22 -15.91
CA THR A 57 -9.47 -10.10 -14.91
C THR A 57 -9.72 -9.29 -13.64
N HIS A 58 -10.98 -8.91 -13.46
CA HIS A 58 -11.69 -8.63 -12.21
C HIS A 58 -10.80 -8.22 -11.03
N ALA A 59 -10.46 -6.93 -10.95
CA ALA A 59 -10.33 -6.32 -9.64
C ALA A 59 -11.72 -6.44 -8.98
N ALA A 60 -11.88 -7.45 -8.13
CA ALA A 60 -13.05 -7.56 -7.26
C ALA A 60 -13.23 -6.20 -6.59
N ALA A 61 -14.43 -5.63 -6.69
CA ALA A 61 -14.76 -4.31 -6.16
C ALA A 61 -14.23 -4.16 -4.73
N GLY A 62 -13.14 -3.40 -4.56
CA GLY A 62 -12.45 -3.20 -3.27
C GLY A 62 -10.92 -3.41 -3.28
N GLN A 63 -10.35 -4.13 -4.25
CA GLN A 63 -8.88 -4.27 -4.34
C GLN A 63 -8.24 -3.10 -5.11
N LYS A 64 -7.33 -2.38 -4.46
CA LYS A 64 -6.51 -1.31 -5.07
C LYS A 64 -5.56 -1.89 -6.10
N SER A 65 -5.18 -1.11 -7.12
CA SER A 65 -4.20 -1.58 -8.10
C SER A 65 -2.84 -1.83 -7.44
N ASP A 66 -2.09 -2.81 -7.95
CA ASP A 66 -0.74 -3.12 -7.45
C ASP A 66 0.18 -1.90 -7.53
N SER A 67 0.04 -1.10 -8.59
CA SER A 67 0.78 0.15 -8.77
C SER A 67 0.46 1.18 -7.68
N ASP A 68 -0.82 1.36 -7.31
CA ASP A 68 -1.20 2.31 -6.26
C ASP A 68 -0.69 1.88 -4.89
N ARG A 69 -0.69 0.58 -4.60
CA ARG A 69 -0.09 0.02 -3.38
C ARG A 69 1.40 0.29 -3.31
N LEU A 70 2.12 0.10 -4.41
CA LEU A 70 3.55 0.41 -4.49
C LEU A 70 3.82 1.91 -4.30
N VAL A 71 3.05 2.80 -4.95
CA VAL A 71 3.24 4.25 -4.80
C VAL A 71 2.95 4.69 -3.36
N ALA A 72 1.89 4.17 -2.73
CA ALA A 72 1.59 4.45 -1.33
C ALA A 72 2.70 3.93 -0.39
N MET A 73 3.23 2.73 -0.66
CA MET A 73 4.36 2.16 0.08
C MET A 73 5.62 3.04 -0.05
N PHE A 74 5.98 3.42 -1.28
CA PHE A 74 7.11 4.30 -1.54
C PHE A 74 6.94 5.66 -0.91
N CYS A 75 5.72 6.17 -0.79
CA CYS A 75 5.46 7.40 -0.09
C CYS A 75 5.94 7.36 1.37
N HIS A 76 5.57 6.34 2.14
CA HIS A 76 6.03 6.19 3.52
C HIS A 76 7.55 5.96 3.59
N LEU A 77 8.08 5.10 2.72
CA LEU A 77 9.50 4.77 2.72
C LEU A 77 10.37 5.95 2.29
N SER A 78 9.88 6.80 1.40
CA SER A 78 10.58 7.99 0.92
C SER A 78 10.90 8.94 2.07
N GLY A 79 10.10 8.94 3.14
CA GLY A 79 10.42 9.77 4.30
C GLY A 79 11.66 9.32 5.06
N ILE A 80 11.92 8.02 5.17
CA ILE A 80 13.19 7.51 5.74
C ILE A 80 14.36 7.88 4.81
N ILE A 81 14.18 7.71 3.51
CA ILE A 81 15.24 8.03 2.52
C ILE A 81 15.59 9.51 2.60
N SER A 82 14.59 10.40 2.55
CA SER A 82 14.79 11.84 2.67
C SER A 82 15.34 12.24 4.04
N TRP A 83 14.93 11.57 5.12
CA TRP A 83 15.49 11.78 6.46
C TRP A 83 17.00 11.53 6.48
N VAL A 84 17.45 10.39 5.97
CA VAL A 84 18.89 10.04 5.92
C VAL A 84 19.67 11.03 5.04
N LEU A 85 19.16 11.34 3.84
CA LEU A 85 19.84 12.24 2.90
C LEU A 85 19.94 13.69 3.39
N SER A 86 19.01 14.13 4.23
CA SER A 86 18.95 15.51 4.73
C SER A 86 19.52 15.69 6.14
N GLY A 87 20.07 14.63 6.76
CA GLY A 87 20.45 14.68 8.18
C GLY A 87 19.25 14.91 9.11
N GLY A 88 18.06 14.51 8.66
CA GLY A 88 16.83 14.54 9.44
C GLY A 88 15.96 15.80 9.30
N LEU A 89 16.35 16.75 8.44
CA LEU A 89 15.66 18.04 8.32
C LEU A 89 14.49 18.04 7.35
N LEU A 90 14.50 17.18 6.32
CA LEU A 90 13.54 17.22 5.21
C LEU A 90 12.87 15.86 4.92
N PRO A 91 12.44 15.06 5.92
CA PRO A 91 11.83 13.74 5.68
C PRO A 91 10.47 13.82 4.96
N PHE A 92 9.80 14.96 4.95
CA PHE A 92 8.47 15.12 4.35
C PHE A 92 8.53 15.41 2.83
N VAL A 93 9.71 15.60 2.23
CA VAL A 93 9.84 15.98 0.81
C VAL A 93 9.35 14.89 -0.14
N GLY A 94 9.76 13.64 0.07
CA GLY A 94 9.28 12.51 -0.75
C GLY A 94 7.76 12.39 -0.74
N PRO A 95 7.11 12.34 0.45
CA PRO A 95 5.66 12.34 0.55
C PRO A 95 4.97 13.54 -0.11
N LEU A 96 5.54 14.73 0.02
CA LEU A 96 5.00 15.96 -0.57
C LEU A 96 4.96 15.87 -2.11
N ILE A 97 6.03 15.37 -2.72
CA ILE A 97 6.10 15.18 -4.17
C ILE A 97 5.01 14.19 -4.62
N VAL A 98 4.87 13.06 -3.92
CA VAL A 98 3.83 12.07 -4.24
C VAL A 98 2.44 12.67 -4.09
N TRP A 99 2.18 13.41 -3.01
CA TRP A 99 0.89 14.07 -2.80
C TRP A 99 0.56 15.04 -3.93
N LEU A 100 1.51 15.89 -4.36
CA LEU A 100 1.31 16.82 -5.47
C LEU A 100 0.96 16.13 -6.79
N VAL A 101 1.58 14.99 -7.08
CA VAL A 101 1.33 14.24 -8.32
C VAL A 101 0.02 13.46 -8.27
N TYR A 102 -0.34 12.89 -7.11
CA TYR A 102 -1.46 11.94 -6.98
C TYR A 102 -2.72 12.52 -6.35
N LYS A 103 -2.73 13.78 -5.87
CA LYS A 103 -3.88 14.38 -5.19
C LYS A 103 -5.21 14.28 -5.98
N ASP A 104 -5.14 14.37 -7.31
CA ASP A 104 -6.33 14.31 -8.17
C ASP A 104 -6.45 12.97 -8.91
N ARG A 105 -5.53 12.02 -8.71
CA ARG A 105 -5.44 10.76 -9.47
C ARG A 105 -6.07 9.58 -8.74
N ASP A 106 -5.64 9.36 -7.50
CA ASP A 106 -6.12 8.23 -6.70
C ASP A 106 -6.33 8.64 -5.23
N PRO A 107 -7.53 8.46 -4.67
CA PRO A 107 -7.83 8.89 -3.30
C PRO A 107 -7.12 8.06 -2.24
N PHE A 108 -6.64 6.84 -2.54
CA PHE A 108 -5.87 6.06 -1.57
C PHE A 108 -4.43 6.54 -1.47
N VAL A 109 -3.74 6.72 -2.61
CA VAL A 109 -2.39 7.28 -2.67
C VAL A 109 -2.39 8.70 -2.12
N ARG A 110 -3.40 9.53 -2.44
CA ARG A 110 -3.53 10.87 -1.84
C ARG A 110 -3.53 10.80 -0.32
N ARG A 111 -4.38 9.95 0.27
CA ARG A 111 -4.50 9.82 1.74
C ARG A 111 -3.22 9.27 2.38
N ALA A 112 -2.59 8.28 1.75
CA ALA A 112 -1.30 7.77 2.20
C ALA A 112 -0.23 8.87 2.17
N ALA A 113 -0.20 9.67 1.10
CA ALA A 113 0.76 10.75 0.94
C ALA A 113 0.54 11.92 1.89
N ALA A 114 -0.72 12.34 2.08
CA ALA A 114 -1.10 13.35 3.05
C ALA A 114 -0.75 12.92 4.48
N GLY A 115 -1.15 11.70 4.89
CA GLY A 115 -0.83 11.16 6.21
C GLY A 115 0.67 11.01 6.45
N SER A 116 1.40 10.50 5.46
CA SER A 116 2.87 10.39 5.49
C SER A 116 3.53 11.77 5.68
N PHE A 117 3.14 12.76 4.86
CA PHE A 117 3.64 14.12 4.97
C PHE A 117 3.37 14.72 6.35
N ASN A 118 2.13 14.65 6.81
CA ASN A 118 1.67 15.18 8.10
C ASN A 118 2.48 14.59 9.27
N PHE A 119 2.73 13.27 9.23
CA PHE A 119 3.57 12.59 10.22
C PHE A 119 5.04 13.02 10.15
N HIS A 120 5.63 13.06 8.95
CA HIS A 120 7.05 13.42 8.79
C HIS A 120 7.33 14.87 9.19
N VAL A 121 6.37 15.78 9.04
CA VAL A 121 6.48 17.15 9.59
C VAL A 121 6.56 17.12 11.12
N VAL A 122 5.70 16.37 11.79
CA VAL A 122 5.77 16.22 13.26
C VAL A 122 7.09 15.60 13.68
N ALA A 123 7.51 14.53 13.00
CA ALA A 123 8.80 13.88 13.27
C ALA A 123 9.97 14.88 13.12
N THR A 124 9.93 15.73 12.09
CA THR A 124 10.95 16.78 11.89
C THR A 124 11.02 17.72 13.09
N ILE A 125 9.87 18.20 13.60
CA ILE A 125 9.83 19.08 14.77
C ILE A 125 10.45 18.39 15.99
N VAL A 126 10.11 17.13 16.23
CA VAL A 126 10.66 16.34 17.34
C VAL A 126 12.19 16.19 17.21
N PHE A 127 12.67 15.78 16.04
CA PHE A 127 14.11 15.57 15.83
C PHE A 127 14.92 16.88 15.84
N VAL A 128 14.38 17.97 15.31
CA VAL A 128 15.02 19.29 15.39
C VAL A 128 15.10 19.76 16.84
N THR A 129 14.05 19.55 17.64
CA THR A 129 14.05 19.91 19.07
C THR A 129 15.09 19.10 19.85
N LEU A 130 15.16 17.79 19.61
CA LEU A 130 16.17 16.92 20.23
C LEU A 130 17.58 17.28 19.76
N GLY A 131 17.76 17.57 18.47
CA GLY A 131 19.01 18.04 17.89
C GLY A 131 19.47 19.35 18.54
N PHE A 132 18.57 20.32 18.69
CA PHE A 132 18.86 21.55 19.42
C PHE A 132 19.33 21.27 20.86
N GLY A 133 18.66 20.36 21.57
CA GLY A 133 19.11 19.92 22.89
C GLY A 133 20.54 19.36 22.87
N LEU A 134 20.86 18.51 21.89
CA LEU A 134 22.18 17.89 21.77
C LEU A 134 23.27 18.90 21.37
N PHE A 135 22.99 19.84 20.47
CA PHE A 135 24.00 20.79 19.96
C PHE A 135 24.14 22.06 20.82
N VAL A 136 23.11 22.43 21.59
CA VAL A 136 23.11 23.68 22.38
C VAL A 136 23.08 23.39 23.88
N VAL A 137 22.13 22.57 24.36
CA VAL A 137 21.95 22.35 25.81
C VAL A 137 23.03 21.44 26.39
N ALA A 138 23.43 20.39 25.66
CA ALA A 138 24.45 19.47 26.16
C ALA A 138 25.83 20.14 26.38
N PRO A 139 26.37 20.97 25.47
CA PRO A 139 27.60 21.71 25.75
C PRO A 139 27.49 22.66 26.95
N LEU A 140 26.36 23.37 27.08
CA LEU A 140 26.13 24.31 28.19
C LEU A 140 26.06 23.62 29.56
N THR A 141 25.66 22.35 29.59
CA THR A 141 25.60 21.53 30.81
C THR A 141 26.85 20.67 31.01
N PHE A 142 27.94 20.96 30.29
CA PHE A 142 29.18 20.17 30.30
C PHE A 142 28.95 18.67 30.03
N GLY A 143 27.99 18.35 29.15
CA GLY A 143 27.67 16.98 28.75
C GLY A 143 26.68 16.27 29.66
N LEU A 144 26.26 16.84 30.79
CA LEU A 144 25.31 16.19 31.70
C LEU A 144 23.97 15.89 31.01
N ALA A 145 23.49 16.78 30.14
CA ALA A 145 22.24 16.56 29.41
C ALA A 145 22.31 15.38 28.42
N LEU A 146 23.50 14.90 28.02
CA LEU A 146 23.63 13.77 27.08
C LEU A 146 23.05 12.48 27.65
N PHE A 147 23.18 12.25 28.97
CA PHE A 147 22.63 11.06 29.63
C PHE A 147 21.11 10.95 29.51
N LEU A 148 20.42 12.07 29.31
CA LEU A 148 18.97 12.11 29.08
C LEU A 148 18.62 12.22 27.59
N LEU A 149 19.31 13.10 26.86
CA LEU A 149 18.96 13.41 25.47
C LEU A 149 19.29 12.29 24.51
N VAL A 150 20.40 11.56 24.70
CA VAL A 150 20.78 10.43 23.84
C VAL A 150 19.77 9.29 23.91
N PRO A 151 19.39 8.74 25.09
CA PRO A 151 18.40 7.67 25.13
C PRO A 151 17.03 8.14 24.63
N LEU A 152 16.65 9.40 24.88
CA LEU A 152 15.42 9.98 24.34
C LEU A 152 15.43 10.05 22.81
N ALA A 153 16.55 10.45 22.20
CA ALA A 153 16.71 10.47 20.75
C ALA A 153 16.67 9.07 20.12
N LEU A 154 17.28 8.07 20.76
CA LEU A 154 17.21 6.68 20.33
C LEU A 154 15.78 6.14 20.39
N LEU A 155 15.06 6.43 21.49
CA LEU A 155 13.66 6.04 21.65
C LEU A 155 12.77 6.68 20.58
N ALA A 156 12.91 7.99 20.35
CA ALA A 156 12.17 8.71 19.31
C ALA A 156 12.45 8.13 17.92
N THR A 157 13.70 7.77 17.63
CA THR A 157 14.10 7.10 16.38
C THR A 157 13.44 5.73 16.23
N GLY A 158 13.42 4.92 17.29
CA GLY A 158 12.76 3.61 17.28
C GLY A 158 11.26 3.71 17.00
N ILE A 159 10.56 4.62 17.69
CA ILE A 159 9.12 4.87 17.49
C ILE A 159 8.85 5.37 16.06
N TYR A 160 9.66 6.31 15.58
CA TYR A 160 9.56 6.86 14.23
C TYR A 160 9.69 5.77 13.15
N LEU A 161 10.72 4.93 13.25
CA LEU A 161 10.94 3.83 12.31
C LEU A 161 9.81 2.81 12.39
N TRP A 162 9.38 2.44 13.59
CA TRP A 162 8.27 1.51 13.79
C TRP A 162 6.99 1.97 13.08
N TRP A 163 6.58 3.22 13.28
CA TRP A 163 5.38 3.74 12.62
C TRP A 163 5.53 3.86 11.11
N THR A 164 6.69 4.29 10.62
CA THR A 164 6.91 4.41 9.17
C THR A 164 6.93 3.05 8.48
N ILE A 165 7.57 2.05 9.07
CA ILE A 165 7.59 0.67 8.57
C ILE A 165 6.18 0.07 8.63
N SER A 166 5.47 0.25 9.75
CA SER A 166 4.09 -0.22 9.89
C SER A 166 3.16 0.39 8.82
N ALA A 167 3.31 1.68 8.53
CA ALA A 167 2.57 2.35 7.47
C ALA A 167 2.91 1.79 6.09
N THR A 168 4.20 1.57 5.83
CA THR A 168 4.72 0.97 4.59
C THR A 168 4.13 -0.43 4.35
N LEU A 169 4.13 -1.28 5.38
CA LEU A 169 3.59 -2.64 5.30
C LEU A 169 2.07 -2.64 5.07
N LYS A 170 1.31 -1.79 5.78
CA LYS A 170 -0.14 -1.67 5.55
C LYS A 170 -0.45 -1.13 4.15
N ALA A 171 0.31 -0.15 3.67
CA ALA A 171 0.16 0.38 2.31
C ALA A 171 0.39 -0.70 1.24
N ASN A 172 1.37 -1.58 1.44
CA ASN A 172 1.63 -2.72 0.56
C ASN A 172 0.45 -3.71 0.50
N HIS A 173 -0.25 -3.91 1.63
CA HIS A 173 -1.48 -4.71 1.68
C HIS A 173 -2.72 -3.96 1.15
N GLY A 174 -2.56 -2.69 0.75
CA GLY A 174 -3.67 -1.86 0.30
C GLY A 174 -4.56 -1.39 1.45
N GLU A 175 -4.07 -1.42 2.68
CA GLU A 175 -4.78 -0.92 3.85
C GLU A 175 -4.41 0.54 4.10
N PRO A 176 -5.39 1.44 4.35
CA PRO A 176 -5.08 2.79 4.78
C PRO A 176 -4.42 2.76 6.17
N TYR A 177 -3.28 3.42 6.32
CA TYR A 177 -2.63 3.62 7.61
C TYR A 177 -2.88 5.05 8.10
N ARG A 178 -3.25 5.19 9.37
CA ARG A 178 -3.34 6.49 10.04
C ARG A 178 -2.31 6.54 11.16
N TYR A 179 -1.45 7.55 11.13
CA TYR A 179 -0.43 7.71 12.15
C TYR A 179 -1.08 8.07 13.48
N PRO A 180 -0.62 7.49 14.61
CA PRO A 180 -1.16 7.85 15.93
C PRO A 180 -0.91 9.33 16.27
N VAL A 181 0.18 9.89 15.75
CA VAL A 181 0.56 11.29 15.91
C VAL A 181 0.79 11.88 14.52
N GLU A 182 -0.03 12.84 14.14
CA GLU A 182 0.09 13.61 12.89
C GLU A 182 -0.58 14.97 13.08
N ILE A 183 -0.07 16.01 12.39
CA ILE A 183 -0.76 17.30 12.29
C ILE A 183 -1.39 17.36 10.91
N LYS A 184 -2.71 17.58 10.82
CA LYS A 184 -3.41 17.68 9.55
C LYS A 184 -3.06 18.98 8.83
N ILE A 185 -2.13 18.89 7.88
CA ILE A 185 -1.77 19.98 6.97
C ILE A 185 -2.32 19.68 5.58
N LEU A 186 -2.21 18.42 5.14
CA LEU A 186 -2.74 17.92 3.88
C LEU A 186 -3.84 16.88 4.11
N ASP A 187 -4.75 16.76 3.13
CA ASP A 187 -5.89 15.82 3.06
C ASP A 187 -5.82 14.87 1.84
#